data_AF-A0A2U3YNT1-F1
#
_entry.id   AF-A0A2U3YNT1-F1
#
_cell.length_a   1.000
_cell.length_b   1.000
_cell.length_c   1.000
_cell.angle_alpha   90.00
_cell.angle_beta   90.00
_cell.angle_gamma   90.00
#
_symmetry.space_group_name_H-M   'P 1'
#
loop_
_entity.id
_entity.type
_entity.pdbx_description
1 polymer ?
#
loop_
_entity_poly.entity_id
_entity_poly.type
_entity_poly.pdbx_seq_one_letter_code
_entity_poly.pdbx_strand_id
1 'polypeptide(L)'
;MADVAQKKIYKYKKVLSNPSRWEVVLKEIRTLVDMALTSPLQDDSINQAPLEIVSKLLSENTNLTTQEHENIIVAIAPLLENNHPPPDLCEFFCKHCRERPRSMVVIEVFTPVVQRILKHNMDFGKCPRLRLFTQEYILALNELNAGMEVVKKFIQSMHGPTGHCPHPRVLPNLVAVCLAAIYSCYEEFINSRDNSPSLKEIRNGCQQPCDRKPTLPLRLLHPSPDLVSQEATLSEARLKSVVVASSEIHVEVEHTSTAKPALTASTGNDSEPNLIDCLMVSPACSTMSIELGPQADRTLGCYVEILKLLSDYDDWRPSLASLLQPIPFPKEALAHEKFTKELKYVIQRFAEDPRQEVHSCLLSVRAGKDGWFQLYSPGGVACDDDGELFASMVHILMGSCYKTKKFLLSLAENKLGPCMLLALRGNQTMVEILCLMLEYNIIDNNDTQLQIISTLESTGVGKRMYEQLCDRQRELKELQRKGGPTRLTLPSKSTVSWLQSSVGPGGGKKVVRPPHWGAAASGGGEQDNVVLDRPAFPGGNRGAGNQTG
;
A
#
# COMPACT_ATOMS: atom_id res chain seq x y z
N MET A 1 36.61 -18.77 26.70
CA MET A 1 36.49 -17.38 26.20
C MET A 1 35.08 -16.81 26.39
N ALA A 2 34.01 -17.53 26.02
CA ALA A 2 32.62 -17.08 26.27
C ALA A 2 32.30 -16.79 27.76
N ASP A 3 32.73 -17.66 28.68
CA ASP A 3 32.56 -17.46 30.14
C ASP A 3 33.29 -16.21 30.67
N VAL A 4 34.43 -15.84 30.07
CA VAL A 4 35.19 -14.63 30.45
C VAL A 4 34.49 -13.37 29.93
N ALA A 5 33.94 -13.41 28.72
CA ALA A 5 33.14 -12.31 28.17
C ALA A 5 31.86 -12.10 28.98
N GLN A 6 31.13 -13.17 29.32
CA GLN A 6 29.92 -13.11 30.14
C GLN A 6 30.19 -12.59 31.56
N LYS A 7 31.26 -13.04 32.22
CA LYS A 7 31.67 -12.51 33.54
C LYS A 7 32.02 -11.02 33.49
N LYS A 8 32.65 -10.55 32.41
CA LYS A 8 32.94 -9.12 32.21
C LYS A 8 31.67 -8.31 31.96
N ILE A 9 30.76 -8.78 31.11
CA ILE A 9 29.45 -8.17 30.86
C ILE A 9 28.67 -8.01 32.19
N TYR A 10 28.67 -9.04 33.04
CA TYR A 10 28.05 -8.97 34.37
C TYR A 10 28.70 -7.93 35.29
N LYS A 11 30.04 -7.79 35.24
CA LYS A 11 30.76 -6.75 35.97
C LYS A 11 30.36 -5.34 35.50
N TYR A 12 30.30 -5.10 34.19
CA TYR A 12 29.88 -3.81 33.63
C TYR A 12 28.44 -3.47 34.01
N LYS A 13 27.53 -4.44 33.96
CA LYS A 13 26.14 -4.27 34.44
C LYS A 13 26.10 -3.74 35.88
N LYS A 14 26.96 -4.25 36.77
CA LYS A 14 27.02 -3.81 38.18
C LYS A 14 27.62 -2.41 38.33
N VAL A 15 28.66 -2.07 37.55
CA VAL A 15 29.30 -0.73 37.57
C VAL A 15 28.35 0.35 37.04
N LEU A 16 27.60 0.04 35.99
CA LEU A 16 26.65 0.96 35.36
C LEU A 16 25.36 1.14 36.17
N SER A 17 25.12 0.30 37.19
CA SER A 17 23.94 0.40 38.06
C SER A 17 24.05 1.48 39.15
N ASN A 18 25.22 2.11 39.34
CA ASN A 18 25.40 3.19 40.33
C ASN A 18 26.30 4.32 39.77
N PRO A 19 25.79 5.14 38.85
CA PRO A 19 26.58 6.15 38.15
C PRO A 19 26.93 7.32 39.08
N SER A 20 28.20 7.44 39.47
CA SER A 20 28.69 8.58 40.26
C SER A 20 29.18 9.75 39.38
N ARG A 21 29.78 9.45 38.22
CA ARG A 21 30.28 10.43 37.23
C ARG A 21 30.05 9.94 35.80
N TRP A 22 29.38 10.75 34.99
CA TRP A 22 29.00 10.35 33.63
C TRP A 22 30.17 10.16 32.66
N GLU A 23 31.26 10.91 32.84
CA GLU A 23 32.51 10.71 32.09
C GLU A 23 33.06 9.29 32.26
N VAL A 24 32.95 8.74 33.48
CA VAL A 24 33.38 7.37 33.79
C VAL A 24 32.45 6.39 33.11
N VAL A 25 31.14 6.59 33.25
CA VAL A 25 30.11 5.76 32.60
C VAL A 25 30.35 5.68 31.08
N LEU A 26 30.59 6.81 30.42
CA LEU A 26 30.86 6.87 28.99
C LEU A 26 32.14 6.12 28.60
N LYS A 27 33.20 6.21 29.41
CA LYS A 27 34.44 5.46 29.19
C LYS A 27 34.23 3.96 29.32
N GLU A 28 33.44 3.53 30.31
CA GLU A 28 33.09 2.12 30.49
C GLU A 28 32.21 1.60 29.34
N ILE A 29 31.26 2.41 28.82
CA ILE A 29 30.46 2.06 27.64
C ILE A 29 31.36 1.85 26.42
N ARG A 30 32.29 2.77 26.15
CA ARG A 30 33.25 2.61 25.04
C ARG A 30 34.09 1.35 25.18
N THR A 31 34.58 1.08 26.38
CA THR A 31 35.36 -0.14 26.67
C THR A 31 34.53 -1.41 26.47
N LEU A 32 33.24 -1.38 26.83
CA LEU A 32 32.29 -2.48 26.64
C LEU A 32 32.02 -2.72 25.14
N VAL A 33 31.85 -1.65 24.36
CA VAL A 33 31.68 -1.68 22.90
C VAL A 33 32.93 -2.24 22.21
N ASP A 34 34.11 -1.73 22.55
CA ASP A 34 35.40 -2.19 22.00
C ASP A 34 35.62 -3.68 22.29
N MET A 35 35.27 -4.13 23.49
CA MET A 35 35.36 -5.55 23.86
C MET A 35 34.41 -6.43 23.03
N ALA A 36 33.20 -5.96 22.74
CA ALA A 36 32.25 -6.70 21.90
C ALA A 36 32.76 -6.80 20.46
N LEU A 37 33.23 -5.69 19.87
CA LEU A 37 33.74 -5.63 18.50
C LEU A 37 35.03 -6.42 18.28
N THR A 38 35.92 -6.46 19.29
CA THR A 38 37.20 -7.20 19.21
C THR A 38 37.08 -8.66 19.64
N SER A 39 35.89 -9.11 20.04
CA SER A 39 35.65 -10.49 20.44
C SER A 39 35.77 -11.43 19.23
N PRO A 40 36.58 -12.50 19.29
CA PRO A 40 36.66 -13.48 18.20
C PRO A 40 35.44 -14.41 18.14
N LEU A 41 34.47 -14.24 19.04
CA LEU A 41 33.29 -15.09 19.16
C LEU A 41 32.17 -14.56 18.25
N GLN A 42 31.64 -15.43 17.39
CA GLN A 42 30.55 -15.12 16.44
C GLN A 42 29.13 -15.19 17.08
N ASP A 43 29.03 -14.97 18.39
CA ASP A 43 27.75 -15.04 19.09
C ASP A 43 27.08 -13.66 19.10
N ASP A 44 25.93 -13.55 18.42
CA ASP A 44 25.14 -12.32 18.33
C ASP A 44 24.82 -11.72 19.72
N SER A 45 24.71 -12.55 20.75
CA SER A 45 24.44 -12.10 22.11
C SER A 45 25.56 -11.23 22.69
N ILE A 46 26.79 -11.37 22.18
CA ILE A 46 27.95 -10.58 22.62
C ILE A 46 27.83 -9.14 22.14
N ASN A 47 27.33 -8.94 20.93
CA ASN A 47 27.11 -7.61 20.36
C ASN A 47 25.79 -6.99 20.84
N GLN A 48 24.80 -7.82 21.16
CA GLN A 48 23.51 -7.35 21.67
C GLN A 48 23.57 -6.95 23.15
N ALA A 49 24.35 -7.65 23.99
CA ALA A 49 24.39 -7.40 25.43
C ALA A 49 24.80 -5.95 25.81
N PRO A 50 25.80 -5.31 25.17
CA PRO A 50 26.09 -3.90 25.39
C PRO A 50 24.91 -2.98 25.10
N LEU A 51 24.18 -3.24 24.01
CA LEU A 51 23.01 -2.45 23.63
C LEU A 51 21.89 -2.59 24.67
N GLU A 52 21.63 -3.79 25.17
CA GLU A 52 20.64 -4.03 26.24
C GLU A 52 21.01 -3.31 27.55
N ILE A 53 22.30 -3.34 27.92
CA ILE A 53 22.79 -2.66 29.11
C ILE A 53 22.61 -1.13 28.97
N VAL A 54 22.98 -0.57 27.82
CA VAL A 54 22.82 0.87 27.55
C VAL A 54 21.35 1.27 27.46
N SER A 55 20.52 0.44 26.83
CA SER A 55 19.06 0.62 26.78
C SER A 55 18.48 0.74 28.19
N LYS A 56 18.88 -0.17 29.09
CA LYS A 56 18.47 -0.14 30.48
C LYS A 56 18.99 1.11 31.21
N LEU A 57 20.26 1.46 31.03
CA LEU A 57 20.86 2.65 31.64
C LEU A 57 20.09 3.93 31.26
N LEU A 58 19.76 4.09 29.97
CA LEU A 58 18.98 5.23 29.47
C LEU A 58 17.57 5.26 30.02
N SER A 59 16.93 4.10 30.20
CA SER A 59 15.59 4.01 30.79
C SER A 59 15.55 4.39 32.28
N GLU A 60 16.63 4.11 33.03
CA GLU A 60 16.70 4.35 34.48
C GLU A 60 17.22 5.77 34.82
N ASN A 61 17.81 6.50 33.87
CA ASN A 61 18.43 7.81 34.10
C ASN A 61 17.79 8.90 33.23
N THR A 62 16.75 9.56 33.75
CA THR A 62 15.99 10.59 33.02
C THR A 62 16.60 12.00 33.08
N ASN A 63 17.58 12.23 33.96
CA ASN A 63 18.17 13.55 34.22
C ASN A 63 19.44 13.85 33.39
N LEU A 64 19.65 13.12 32.30
CA LEU A 64 20.81 13.31 31.44
C LEU A 64 20.66 14.57 30.57
N THR A 65 21.77 15.28 30.40
CA THR A 65 21.82 16.42 29.50
C THR A 65 21.79 15.97 28.04
N THR A 66 21.45 16.90 27.14
CA THR A 66 21.45 16.65 25.69
C THR A 66 22.79 16.11 25.19
N GLN A 67 23.90 16.71 25.63
CA GLN A 67 25.24 16.32 25.19
C GLN A 67 25.59 14.91 25.68
N GLU A 68 25.13 14.55 26.87
CA GLU A 68 25.32 13.22 27.43
C GLU A 68 24.56 12.14 26.66
N HIS A 69 23.33 12.44 26.24
CA HIS A 69 22.56 11.57 25.34
C HIS A 69 23.32 11.32 24.02
N GLU A 70 23.73 12.38 23.34
CA GLU A 70 24.43 12.28 22.06
C GLU A 70 25.76 11.52 22.19
N ASN A 71 26.51 11.79 23.27
CA ASN A 71 27.75 11.09 23.56
C ASN A 71 27.56 9.58 23.75
N ILE A 72 26.48 9.13 24.41
CA ILE A 72 26.19 7.69 24.48
C ILE A 72 25.88 7.14 23.10
N ILE A 73 25.01 7.80 22.34
CA ILE A 73 24.57 7.29 21.02
C ILE A 73 25.79 7.10 20.11
N VAL A 74 26.69 8.08 20.08
CA VAL A 74 27.95 8.00 19.34
C VAL A 74 28.83 6.86 19.86
N ALA A 75 28.89 6.63 21.18
CA ALA A 75 29.69 5.55 21.75
C ALA A 75 29.18 4.16 21.36
N ILE A 76 27.87 3.96 21.19
CA ILE A 76 27.28 2.67 20.79
C ILE A 76 27.09 2.52 19.27
N ALA A 77 27.30 3.58 18.49
CA ALA A 77 27.10 3.58 17.04
C ALA A 77 27.78 2.42 16.30
N PRO A 78 29.04 2.03 16.61
CA PRO A 78 29.70 0.91 15.95
C PRO A 78 28.96 -0.43 16.08
N LEU A 79 28.23 -0.64 17.18
CA LEU A 79 27.41 -1.85 17.36
C LEU A 79 26.10 -1.76 16.57
N LEU A 80 25.50 -0.58 16.48
CA LEU A 80 24.24 -0.35 15.76
C LEU A 80 24.39 -0.52 14.24
N GLU A 81 25.59 -0.28 13.71
CA GLU A 81 25.90 -0.58 12.31
C GLU A 81 25.74 -2.06 11.97
N ASN A 82 25.85 -2.95 12.97
CA ASN A 82 25.78 -4.39 12.81
C ASN A 82 24.64 -5.11 13.53
N ASN A 83 23.90 -4.44 14.40
CA ASN A 83 22.91 -5.07 15.28
C ASN A 83 21.62 -4.27 15.35
N HIS A 84 20.53 -4.92 15.73
CA HIS A 84 19.26 -4.24 15.90
C HIS A 84 19.20 -3.53 17.26
N PRO A 85 18.82 -2.23 17.30
CA PRO A 85 18.62 -1.56 18.57
C PRO A 85 17.49 -2.25 19.37
N PRO A 86 17.67 -2.45 20.69
CA PRO A 86 16.62 -2.95 21.56
C PRO A 86 15.35 -2.09 21.52
N PRO A 87 14.19 -2.65 21.91
CA PRO A 87 12.92 -1.93 21.91
C PRO A 87 12.93 -0.58 22.62
N ASP A 88 13.52 -0.47 23.81
CA ASP A 88 13.51 0.79 24.59
C ASP A 88 14.52 1.79 24.01
N LEU A 89 15.62 1.29 23.44
CA LEU A 89 16.57 2.12 22.70
C LEU A 89 15.93 2.71 21.43
N CYS A 90 15.08 1.95 20.73
CA CYS A 90 14.31 2.47 19.59
C CYS A 90 13.40 3.64 20.03
N GLU A 91 12.73 3.51 21.18
CA GLU A 91 11.87 4.57 21.72
C GLU A 91 12.67 5.82 22.07
N PHE A 92 13.85 5.63 22.67
CA PHE A 92 14.79 6.71 22.93
C PHE A 92 15.24 7.41 21.63
N PHE A 93 15.57 6.65 20.58
CA PHE A 93 15.93 7.21 19.27
C PHE A 93 14.76 7.96 18.61
N CYS A 94 13.53 7.44 18.70
CA CYS A 94 12.34 8.13 18.22
C CYS A 94 12.19 9.50 18.88
N LYS A 95 12.33 9.55 20.21
CA LYS A 95 12.26 10.79 20.98
C LYS A 95 13.35 11.78 20.53
N HIS A 96 14.58 11.30 20.34
CA HIS A 96 15.69 12.14 19.87
C HIS A 96 15.43 12.71 18.46
N CYS A 97 14.89 11.91 17.52
CA CYS A 97 14.51 12.38 16.19
C CYS A 97 13.50 13.52 16.24
N ARG A 98 12.46 13.43 17.09
CA ARG A 98 11.42 14.46 17.23
C ARG A 98 11.93 15.74 17.89
N GLU A 99 12.75 15.60 18.93
CA GLU A 99 13.23 16.76 19.70
C GLU A 99 14.40 17.48 19.02
N ARG A 100 15.26 16.73 18.30
CA ARG A 100 16.54 17.21 17.77
C ARG A 100 16.79 16.71 16.34
N PRO A 101 15.89 17.01 15.38
CA PRO A 101 15.97 16.54 14.00
C PRO A 101 17.24 17.02 13.27
N ARG A 102 17.81 18.16 13.71
CA ARG A 102 19.02 18.77 13.14
C ARG A 102 20.33 18.34 13.82
N SER A 103 20.27 17.40 14.77
CA SER A 103 21.48 16.93 15.45
C SER A 103 22.37 16.10 14.53
N MET A 104 23.69 16.16 14.75
CA MET A 104 24.66 15.34 14.00
C MET A 104 24.41 13.85 14.22
N VAL A 105 23.85 13.46 15.37
CA VAL A 105 23.42 12.07 15.63
C VAL A 105 22.37 11.61 14.63
N VAL A 106 21.34 12.42 14.35
CA VAL A 106 20.33 12.06 13.35
C VAL A 106 20.97 11.98 11.97
N ILE A 107 21.80 12.96 11.59
CA ILE A 107 22.31 13.09 10.22
C ILE A 107 23.42 12.08 9.91
N GLU A 108 24.33 11.79 10.85
CA GLU A 108 25.52 10.98 10.60
C GLU A 108 25.45 9.60 11.25
N VAL A 109 24.87 9.49 12.45
CA VAL A 109 24.87 8.23 13.21
C VAL A 109 23.66 7.37 12.88
N PHE A 110 22.46 7.94 12.83
CA PHE A 110 21.24 7.16 12.54
C PHE A 110 21.13 6.78 11.07
N THR A 111 21.71 7.56 10.15
CA THR A 111 21.72 7.25 8.72
C THR A 111 22.17 5.81 8.43
N PRO A 112 23.41 5.39 8.74
CA PRO A 112 23.87 4.03 8.44
C PRO A 112 23.04 2.95 9.17
N VAL A 113 22.54 3.24 10.37
CA VAL A 113 21.68 2.32 11.14
C VAL A 113 20.36 2.07 10.42
N VAL A 114 19.67 3.14 9.99
CA VAL A 114 18.41 3.03 9.27
C VAL A 114 18.61 2.43 7.88
N GLN A 115 19.69 2.76 7.19
CA GLN A 115 20.06 2.10 5.93
C GLN A 115 20.22 0.59 6.14
N ARG A 116 20.91 0.14 7.20
CA ARG A 116 21.03 -1.28 7.52
C ARG A 116 19.67 -1.93 7.80
N ILE A 117 18.84 -1.29 8.63
CA ILE A 117 17.49 -1.78 8.98
C ILE A 117 16.68 -2.02 7.69
N LEU A 118 16.66 -1.05 6.78
CA LEU A 118 15.92 -1.16 5.52
C LEU A 118 16.52 -2.20 4.57
N LYS A 119 17.85 -2.37 4.53
CA LYS A 119 18.54 -3.30 3.61
C LYS A 119 18.50 -4.76 4.06
N HIS A 120 18.55 -5.03 5.36
CA HIS A 120 18.84 -6.36 5.88
C HIS A 120 17.76 -6.94 6.79
N ASN A 121 16.81 -6.15 7.30
CA ASN A 121 15.78 -6.68 8.19
C ASN A 121 14.75 -7.51 7.39
N MET A 122 14.69 -8.81 7.68
CA MET A 122 13.83 -9.75 6.97
C MET A 122 12.38 -9.76 7.49
N ASP A 123 12.19 -9.53 8.79
CA ASP A 123 10.90 -9.59 9.50
C ASP A 123 10.41 -8.19 9.90
N PHE A 124 10.81 -7.16 9.15
CA PHE A 124 10.59 -5.75 9.50
C PHE A 124 9.13 -5.41 9.83
N GLY A 125 8.16 -6.06 9.16
CA GLY A 125 6.73 -5.91 9.44
C GLY A 125 6.31 -6.31 10.86
N LYS A 126 7.03 -7.26 11.49
CA LYS A 126 6.80 -7.75 12.85
C LYS A 126 7.51 -6.93 13.94
N CYS A 127 8.32 -5.93 13.55
CA CYS A 127 9.12 -5.12 14.48
C CYS A 127 8.57 -3.68 14.55
N PRO A 128 7.44 -3.43 15.26
CA PRO A 128 6.77 -2.13 15.26
C PRO A 128 7.66 -0.98 15.76
N ARG A 129 8.55 -1.23 16.74
CA ARG A 129 9.45 -0.20 17.27
C ARG A 129 10.58 0.19 16.30
N LEU A 130 11.12 -0.76 15.54
CA LEU A 130 12.09 -0.46 14.47
C LEU A 130 11.45 0.31 13.33
N ARG A 131 10.20 -0.04 12.99
CA ARG A 131 9.41 0.67 11.99
C ARG A 131 9.10 2.09 12.42
N LEU A 132 8.69 2.29 13.68
CA LEU A 132 8.47 3.62 14.25
C LEU A 132 9.78 4.43 14.28
N PHE A 133 10.90 3.84 14.67
CA PHE A 133 12.19 4.54 14.61
C PHE A 133 12.54 4.98 13.19
N THR A 134 12.37 4.09 12.21
CA THR A 134 12.59 4.42 10.79
C THR A 134 11.65 5.55 10.32
N GLN A 135 10.40 5.53 10.78
CA GLN A 135 9.42 6.57 10.49
C GLN A 135 9.89 7.94 11.06
N GLU A 136 10.16 8.01 12.35
CA GLU A 136 10.59 9.25 13.01
C GLU A 136 11.91 9.79 12.45
N TYR A 137 12.83 8.90 12.06
CA TYR A 137 14.06 9.30 11.37
C TYR A 137 13.77 9.96 10.01
N ILE A 138 12.91 9.37 9.18
CA ILE A 138 12.54 9.94 7.88
C ILE A 138 11.83 11.29 8.05
N LEU A 139 10.96 11.43 9.05
CA LEU A 139 10.33 12.71 9.38
C LEU A 139 11.36 13.74 9.85
N ALA A 140 12.33 13.35 10.68
CA ALA A 140 13.41 14.23 11.10
C ALA A 140 14.27 14.71 9.91
N LEU A 141 14.54 13.85 8.92
CA LEU A 141 15.19 14.28 7.67
C LEU A 141 14.35 15.30 6.91
N ASN A 142 13.02 15.12 6.88
CA ASN A 142 12.10 16.05 6.22
C ASN A 142 11.98 17.41 6.94
N GLU A 143 12.43 17.51 8.19
CA GLU A 143 12.48 18.77 8.93
C GLU A 143 13.78 19.57 8.73
N LEU A 144 14.76 19.00 8.03
CA LEU A 144 15.99 19.70 7.64
C LEU A 144 15.70 20.80 6.60
N ASN A 145 16.65 21.71 6.39
CA ASN A 145 16.41 22.93 5.59
C ASN A 145 16.00 22.67 4.13
N ALA A 146 16.42 21.55 3.53
CA ALA A 146 16.02 21.15 2.18
C ALA A 146 14.77 20.23 2.15
N GLY A 147 14.18 19.95 3.31
CA GLY A 147 12.95 19.18 3.48
C GLY A 147 12.94 17.86 2.72
N MET A 148 11.91 17.69 1.89
CA MET A 148 11.66 16.46 1.14
C MET A 148 12.81 16.09 0.19
N GLU A 149 13.59 17.05 -0.29
CA GLU A 149 14.75 16.75 -1.15
C GLU A 149 15.84 15.96 -0.40
N VAL A 150 15.93 16.10 0.92
CA VAL A 150 16.83 15.26 1.73
C VAL A 150 16.31 13.82 1.78
N VAL A 151 15.01 13.64 1.95
CA VAL A 151 14.36 12.32 1.95
C VAL A 151 14.51 11.64 0.60
N LYS A 152 14.32 12.37 -0.51
CA LYS A 152 14.54 11.85 -1.87
C LYS A 152 15.98 11.39 -2.07
N LYS A 153 16.97 12.18 -1.65
CA LYS A 153 18.40 11.79 -1.70
C LYS A 153 18.68 10.56 -0.84
N PHE A 154 18.09 10.47 0.34
CA PHE A 154 18.20 9.29 1.19
C PHE A 154 17.66 8.04 0.48
N ILE A 155 16.45 8.09 -0.12
CA ILE A 155 15.87 6.96 -0.84
C ILE A 155 16.68 6.60 -2.09
N GLN A 156 17.17 7.60 -2.85
CA GLN A 156 18.09 7.39 -3.97
C GLN A 156 19.37 6.67 -3.54
N SER A 157 19.94 7.03 -2.37
CA SER A 157 21.11 6.34 -1.83
C SER A 157 20.84 4.88 -1.45
N MET A 158 19.58 4.55 -1.13
CA MET A 158 19.14 3.20 -0.79
C MET A 158 18.87 2.35 -2.04
N HIS A 159 18.31 2.97 -3.08
CA HIS A 159 18.14 2.34 -4.39
C HIS A 159 19.49 2.06 -5.06
N GLY A 160 20.42 3.01 -4.98
CA GLY A 160 21.70 2.97 -5.69
C GLY A 160 21.63 3.59 -7.10
N PRO A 161 22.79 3.90 -7.71
CA PRO A 161 22.87 4.58 -9.00
C PRO A 161 22.59 3.67 -10.21
N THR A 162 22.51 2.36 -9.99
CA THR A 162 22.24 1.37 -11.02
C THR A 162 20.75 1.34 -11.35
N GLY A 163 20.39 0.98 -12.59
CA GLY A 163 18.98 0.82 -13.00
C GLY A 163 18.24 -0.35 -12.34
N HIS A 164 18.89 -1.06 -11.41
CA HIS A 164 18.29 -2.09 -10.57
C HIS A 164 18.80 -1.91 -9.15
N CYS A 165 17.91 -2.01 -8.17
CA CYS A 165 18.25 -1.92 -6.76
C CYS A 165 19.02 -3.18 -6.31
N PRO A 166 20.20 -3.03 -5.68
CA PRO A 166 21.02 -4.15 -5.23
C PRO A 166 20.47 -4.78 -3.93
N HIS A 167 19.41 -4.22 -3.34
CA HIS A 167 18.90 -4.60 -2.02
C HIS A 167 17.40 -4.93 -2.07
N PRO A 168 17.02 -6.21 -2.20
CA PRO A 168 15.63 -6.61 -2.43
C PRO A 168 14.68 -6.31 -1.25
N ARG A 169 15.21 -5.99 -0.07
CA ARG A 169 14.40 -5.67 1.13
C ARG A 169 14.05 -4.20 1.26
N VAL A 170 14.76 -3.31 0.57
CA VAL A 170 14.58 -1.87 0.72
C VAL A 170 13.16 -1.45 0.38
N LEU A 171 12.65 -1.88 -0.77
CA LEU A 171 11.30 -1.53 -1.21
C LEU A 171 10.21 -2.09 -0.26
N PRO A 172 10.13 -3.41 0.04
CA PRO A 172 9.13 -3.92 0.98
C PRO A 172 9.18 -3.23 2.35
N ASN A 173 10.39 -2.92 2.85
CA ASN A 173 10.54 -2.26 4.14
C ASN A 173 10.08 -0.80 4.09
N LEU A 174 10.45 -0.04 3.06
CA LEU A 174 9.98 1.33 2.86
C LEU A 174 8.45 1.40 2.70
N VAL A 175 7.85 0.49 1.93
CA VAL A 175 6.40 0.41 1.79
C VAL A 175 5.75 0.12 3.15
N ALA A 176 6.30 -0.81 3.94
CA ALA A 176 5.79 -1.08 5.28
C ALA A 176 5.86 0.15 6.21
N VAL A 177 6.92 0.98 6.12
CA VAL A 177 6.99 2.26 6.84
C VAL A 177 5.90 3.22 6.37
N CYS A 178 5.76 3.40 5.05
CA CYS A 178 4.76 4.31 4.47
C CYS A 178 3.34 3.92 4.90
N LEU A 179 2.98 2.64 4.77
CA LEU A 179 1.67 2.14 5.17
C LEU A 179 1.43 2.40 6.65
N ALA A 180 2.35 2.03 7.54
CA ALA A 180 2.19 2.25 8.97
C ALA A 180 2.02 3.74 9.32
N ALA A 181 2.82 4.61 8.72
CA ALA A 181 2.73 6.06 8.96
C ALA A 181 1.40 6.64 8.46
N ILE A 182 0.93 6.22 7.29
CA ILE A 182 -0.37 6.63 6.74
C ILE A 182 -1.50 6.14 7.66
N TYR A 183 -1.47 4.88 8.12
CA TYR A 183 -2.45 4.37 9.10
C TYR A 183 -2.49 5.21 10.38
N SER A 184 -1.33 5.57 10.93
CA SER A 184 -1.25 6.40 12.14
C SER A 184 -1.86 7.79 11.93
N CYS A 185 -1.84 8.35 10.72
CA CYS A 185 -2.48 9.64 10.44
C CYS A 185 -4.01 9.60 10.60
N TYR A 186 -4.64 8.43 10.43
CA TYR A 186 -6.09 8.25 10.53
C TYR A 186 -6.53 7.47 11.77
N GLU A 187 -5.62 7.17 12.70
CA GLU A 187 -5.92 6.31 13.85
C GLU A 187 -7.09 6.84 14.69
N GLU A 188 -7.20 8.16 14.88
CA GLU A 188 -8.32 8.77 15.61
C GLU A 188 -9.68 8.55 14.92
N PHE A 189 -9.72 8.64 13.58
CA PHE A 189 -10.93 8.41 12.79
C PHE A 189 -11.32 6.94 12.73
N ILE A 190 -10.33 6.05 12.67
CA ILE A 190 -10.54 4.60 12.73
C ILE A 190 -11.14 4.24 14.11
N ASN A 191 -10.53 4.72 15.18
CA ASN A 191 -10.96 4.44 16.55
C ASN A 191 -12.33 5.05 16.88
N SER A 192 -12.69 6.19 16.30
CA SER A 192 -14.00 6.82 16.54
C SER A 192 -15.16 6.03 15.92
N ARG A 193 -14.95 5.36 14.78
CA ARG A 193 -15.92 4.45 14.16
C ARG A 193 -16.01 3.11 14.90
N ASP A 194 -14.89 2.63 15.43
CA ASP A 194 -14.80 1.37 16.17
C ASP A 194 -15.29 1.45 17.63
N ASN A 195 -15.69 2.64 18.12
CA ASN A 195 -16.30 2.83 19.45
C ASN A 195 -17.77 2.36 19.55
N SER A 196 -18.26 1.56 18.60
CA SER A 196 -19.38 0.64 18.85
C SER A 196 -18.94 -0.41 19.89
N PRO A 197 -19.74 -0.69 20.95
CA PRO A 197 -19.31 -1.48 22.11
C PRO A 197 -18.87 -2.93 21.84
N SER A 198 -18.92 -3.43 20.62
CA SER A 198 -18.72 -4.85 20.27
C SER A 198 -17.30 -5.26 19.81
N LEU A 199 -16.30 -4.37 19.77
CA LEU A 199 -14.96 -4.74 19.24
C LEU A 199 -13.74 -4.39 20.13
N LYS A 200 -13.92 -3.71 21.27
CA LYS A 200 -12.83 -3.48 22.24
C LYS A 200 -12.24 -4.78 22.81
N GLU A 201 -13.00 -5.87 22.78
CA GLU A 201 -12.54 -7.20 23.23
C GLU A 201 -11.58 -7.88 22.23
N ILE A 202 -11.64 -7.54 20.94
CA ILE A 202 -10.77 -8.18 19.92
C ILE A 202 -9.38 -7.54 19.89
N ARG A 203 -9.26 -6.23 20.15
CA ARG A 203 -7.96 -5.52 20.20
C ARG A 203 -7.11 -5.94 21.41
N ASN A 204 -7.73 -6.43 22.48
CA ASN A 204 -7.04 -6.94 23.68
C ASN A 204 -6.70 -8.44 23.61
N GLY A 205 -7.12 -9.15 22.55
CA GLY A 205 -6.93 -10.61 22.41
C GLY A 205 -5.54 -11.07 21.95
N CYS A 206 -4.60 -10.17 21.68
CA CYS A 206 -3.21 -10.51 21.31
C CYS A 206 -2.19 -10.38 22.45
N GLN A 207 -2.64 -10.26 23.71
CA GLN A 207 -1.80 -10.58 24.86
C GLN A 207 -2.10 -12.02 25.28
N GLN A 208 -1.32 -12.97 24.77
CA GLN A 208 -1.23 -14.29 25.42
C GLN A 208 -0.63 -14.11 26.82
N PRO A 209 -1.30 -14.54 27.90
CA PRO A 209 -0.64 -14.77 29.18
C PRO A 209 0.21 -16.03 29.03
N CYS A 210 1.53 -15.92 29.26
CA CYS A 210 2.40 -17.07 29.38
C CYS A 210 1.89 -18.00 30.49
N ASP A 211 1.76 -19.29 30.15
CA ASP A 211 1.44 -20.40 31.05
C ASP A 211 2.19 -20.32 32.39
N ARG A 212 1.42 -20.19 33.48
CA ARG A 212 1.80 -20.75 34.78
C ARG A 212 0.68 -21.68 35.24
N LYS A 213 1.00 -22.97 35.31
CA LYS A 213 0.15 -24.04 35.86
C LYS A 213 -0.41 -23.67 37.24
N PRO A 214 -1.68 -24.02 37.55
CA PRO A 214 -2.24 -23.85 38.88
C PRO A 214 -1.83 -25.01 39.80
N THR A 215 -1.24 -24.70 40.95
CA THR A 215 -1.15 -25.63 42.08
C THR A 215 -2.43 -25.59 42.91
N LEU A 216 -2.96 -26.79 43.18
CA LEU A 216 -4.19 -27.08 43.93
C LEU A 216 -4.14 -26.61 45.41
N PRO A 217 -5.31 -26.48 46.06
CA PRO A 217 -5.44 -25.84 47.38
C PRO A 217 -5.29 -26.86 48.53
N LEU A 218 -4.71 -26.42 49.65
CA LEU A 218 -4.76 -27.14 50.92
C LEU A 218 -5.32 -26.27 52.05
N ARG A 219 -6.12 -26.95 52.86
CA ARG A 219 -7.09 -26.50 53.86
C ARG A 219 -6.47 -25.84 55.11
N LEU A 220 -7.26 -24.90 55.66
CA LEU A 220 -7.61 -24.64 57.08
C LEU A 220 -6.58 -24.93 58.19
N LEU A 221 -6.37 -23.91 59.06
CA LEU A 221 -6.67 -23.97 60.50
C LEU A 221 -6.69 -22.54 61.10
N HIS A 222 -7.79 -22.21 61.80
CA HIS A 222 -8.00 -21.06 62.73
C HIS A 222 -7.25 -21.32 64.08
N PRO A 223 -7.22 -20.42 65.12
CA PRO A 223 -8.06 -19.23 65.41
C PRO A 223 -7.34 -17.96 65.98
N SER A 224 -8.14 -16.88 66.16
CA SER A 224 -7.89 -15.58 66.83
C SER A 224 -7.47 -15.67 68.32
N PRO A 225 -7.11 -14.56 69.00
CA PRO A 225 -8.12 -13.60 69.53
C PRO A 225 -7.75 -12.09 69.47
N ASP A 226 -8.78 -11.27 69.73
CA ASP A 226 -8.87 -9.80 69.75
C ASP A 226 -8.02 -9.05 70.79
N LEU A 227 -7.69 -7.78 70.53
CA LEU A 227 -8.14 -6.57 71.29
C LEU A 227 -7.22 -5.33 71.09
N VAL A 228 -7.80 -4.28 70.48
CA VAL A 228 -7.91 -2.87 70.94
C VAL A 228 -6.65 -1.94 71.07
N SER A 229 -6.76 -0.81 70.34
CA SER A 229 -6.26 0.57 70.56
C SER A 229 -4.78 0.95 70.35
N GLN A 230 -4.50 1.83 69.37
CA GLN A 230 -4.33 3.28 69.62
C GLN A 230 -4.15 4.09 68.30
N GLU A 231 -4.82 5.25 68.26
CA GLU A 231 -4.86 6.24 67.19
C GLU A 231 -3.65 7.20 67.17
N ALA A 232 -3.32 7.64 65.94
CA ALA A 232 -2.97 9.01 65.49
C ALA A 232 -1.68 9.69 66.03
N THR A 233 -0.87 10.44 65.29
CA THR A 233 -1.05 11.51 64.28
C THR A 233 0.36 11.78 63.67
N LEU A 234 0.60 12.17 62.41
CA LEU A 234 0.66 13.53 61.80
C LEU A 234 1.37 13.32 60.43
N SER A 235 0.93 13.89 59.30
CA SER A 235 1.40 15.13 58.63
C SER A 235 0.69 15.12 57.25
N GLU A 236 0.34 16.17 56.51
CA GLU A 236 0.79 17.56 56.42
C GLU A 236 -0.16 18.33 55.47
N ALA A 237 -0.33 19.65 55.70
CA ALA A 237 -1.04 20.61 54.87
C ALA A 237 -0.14 21.09 53.71
N ARG A 238 -0.57 21.12 52.44
CA ARG A 238 -1.40 22.10 51.69
C ARG A 238 -0.64 23.32 51.12
N LEU A 239 -0.91 23.57 49.81
CA LEU A 239 -0.81 24.80 48.99
C LEU A 239 0.53 25.03 48.27
N LYS A 240 0.63 25.43 46.98
CA LYS A 240 -0.28 25.87 45.89
C LYS A 240 0.56 25.94 44.59
N SER A 241 -0.02 25.69 43.41
CA SER A 241 0.22 26.56 42.23
C SER A 241 -0.84 26.37 41.12
N VAL A 242 -1.60 27.45 40.91
CA VAL A 242 -2.10 28.07 39.67
C VAL A 242 -2.84 27.21 38.63
N VAL A 243 -4.18 27.35 38.64
CA VAL A 243 -5.12 27.09 37.54
C VAL A 243 -5.27 28.37 36.72
N VAL A 244 -5.16 28.27 35.39
CA VAL A 244 -5.66 29.30 34.45
C VAL A 244 -6.66 28.64 33.50
N ALA A 245 -7.78 29.33 33.35
CA ALA A 245 -9.07 28.94 32.81
C ALA A 245 -9.08 28.25 31.43
N SER A 246 -9.91 27.21 31.32
CA SER A 246 -10.49 26.76 30.07
C SER A 246 -11.61 27.72 29.64
N SER A 247 -11.57 28.19 28.39
CA SER A 247 -12.69 28.90 27.78
C SER A 247 -13.78 27.91 27.39
N GLU A 248 -14.98 28.16 27.92
CA GLU A 248 -16.24 27.57 27.49
C GLU A 248 -16.55 28.00 26.05
N ILE A 249 -16.92 27.04 25.18
CA ILE A 249 -17.55 27.35 23.89
C ILE A 249 -19.05 27.10 24.05
N HIS A 250 -19.80 28.20 23.95
CA HIS A 250 -21.25 28.23 23.86
C HIS A 250 -21.73 27.48 22.63
N VAL A 251 -22.74 26.63 22.79
CA VAL A 251 -23.56 26.09 21.70
C VAL A 251 -24.78 27.00 21.57
N GLU A 252 -24.73 27.96 20.66
CA GLU A 252 -25.93 28.64 20.17
C GLU A 252 -26.53 27.80 19.03
N VAL A 253 -27.64 27.13 19.34
CA VAL A 253 -28.51 26.52 18.33
C VAL A 253 -29.43 27.61 17.81
N GLU A 254 -29.06 28.24 16.69
CA GLU A 254 -29.94 29.18 16.02
C GLU A 254 -30.95 28.40 15.14
N HIS A 255 -32.18 28.29 15.65
CA HIS A 255 -33.34 27.83 14.90
C HIS A 255 -33.82 28.94 13.96
N THR A 256 -33.50 28.86 12.67
CA THR A 256 -34.21 29.66 11.66
C THR A 256 -35.39 28.89 11.08
N SER A 257 -36.54 29.46 11.35
CA SER A 257 -37.90 29.05 11.02
C SER A 257 -38.23 29.22 9.53
N THR A 258 -39.24 28.46 9.14
CA THR A 258 -39.98 28.48 7.88
C THR A 258 -40.36 29.88 7.37
N ALA A 259 -40.02 30.17 6.12
CA ALA A 259 -40.68 31.22 5.32
C ALA A 259 -41.05 30.66 3.94
N LYS A 260 -42.36 30.59 3.65
CA LYS A 260 -42.93 30.39 2.32
C LYS A 260 -42.63 31.61 1.44
N PRO A 261 -42.49 31.42 0.11
CA PRO A 261 -43.15 32.33 -0.83
C PRO A 261 -44.15 31.60 -1.72
N ALA A 262 -45.17 32.37 -2.10
CA ALA A 262 -46.39 31.96 -2.74
C ALA A 262 -46.23 31.51 -4.20
N LEU A 263 -47.17 30.65 -4.59
CA LEU A 263 -47.52 30.29 -5.97
C LEU A 263 -47.80 31.53 -6.82
N THR A 264 -47.19 31.58 -8.01
CA THR A 264 -47.83 32.17 -9.20
C THR A 264 -47.88 31.08 -10.26
N ALA A 265 -49.08 30.86 -10.78
CA ALA A 265 -49.37 29.87 -11.81
C ALA A 265 -49.09 30.46 -13.20
N SER A 266 -48.42 29.71 -14.07
CA SER A 266 -48.59 29.82 -15.53
C SER A 266 -48.31 28.47 -16.20
N THR A 267 -49.39 27.83 -16.63
CA THR A 267 -49.57 27.11 -17.91
C THR A 267 -48.35 26.47 -18.60
N GLY A 268 -48.35 25.13 -18.63
CA GLY A 268 -48.22 24.32 -19.85
C GLY A 268 -46.85 24.18 -20.51
N ASN A 269 -46.16 23.07 -20.24
CA ASN A 269 -45.69 22.16 -21.30
C ASN A 269 -45.17 20.86 -20.66
N ASP A 270 -45.74 19.73 -21.08
CA ASP A 270 -45.19 18.40 -20.82
C ASP A 270 -43.90 18.26 -21.63
N SER A 271 -42.77 18.15 -20.94
CA SER A 271 -41.52 17.67 -21.50
C SER A 271 -40.82 16.89 -20.41
N GLU A 272 -40.70 15.57 -20.63
CA GLU A 272 -39.85 14.69 -19.82
C GLU A 272 -38.47 15.35 -19.62
N PRO A 273 -37.86 15.25 -18.42
CA PRO A 273 -36.49 15.70 -18.24
C PRO A 273 -35.58 14.83 -19.11
N ASN A 274 -34.76 15.49 -19.94
CA ASN A 274 -33.79 14.81 -20.80
C ASN A 274 -32.80 14.01 -19.93
N LEU A 275 -32.60 12.74 -20.23
CA LEU A 275 -31.76 11.79 -19.47
C LEU A 275 -30.31 12.28 -19.24
N ILE A 276 -29.85 13.22 -20.07
CA ILE A 276 -28.55 13.88 -19.97
C ILE A 276 -28.45 14.70 -18.66
N ASP A 277 -29.53 15.36 -18.24
CA ASP A 277 -29.55 16.13 -16.99
C ASP A 277 -29.54 15.22 -15.76
N CYS A 278 -30.14 14.02 -15.86
CA CYS A 278 -30.13 13.05 -14.77
C CYS A 278 -28.77 12.38 -14.55
N LEU A 279 -27.91 12.31 -15.57
CA LEU A 279 -26.55 11.77 -15.47
C LEU A 279 -25.55 12.81 -14.93
N MET A 280 -25.92 14.09 -14.88
CA MET A 280 -25.07 15.21 -14.45
C MET A 280 -25.28 15.62 -12.99
N VAL A 281 -26.25 15.00 -12.29
CA VAL A 281 -26.53 15.28 -10.87
C VAL A 281 -25.84 14.24 -10.00
N SER A 282 -24.69 14.62 -9.42
CA SER A 282 -24.06 13.84 -8.36
C SER A 282 -24.97 13.77 -7.12
N PRO A 283 -25.20 12.59 -6.53
CA PRO A 283 -25.95 12.50 -5.29
C PRO A 283 -25.11 13.13 -4.17
N ALA A 284 -25.68 14.12 -3.48
CA ALA A 284 -25.12 14.69 -2.26
C ALA A 284 -25.12 13.63 -1.15
N CYS A 285 -24.12 12.75 -1.16
CA CYS A 285 -23.79 11.91 -0.01
C CYS A 285 -23.22 12.84 1.06
N SER A 286 -23.71 12.74 2.30
CA SER A 286 -23.16 13.46 3.46
C SER A 286 -21.67 13.16 3.58
N THR A 287 -20.83 13.99 2.98
CA THR A 287 -19.39 13.82 2.94
C THR A 287 -18.87 14.07 4.35
N MET A 288 -18.36 13.02 5.00
CA MET A 288 -17.51 13.22 6.17
C MET A 288 -16.31 14.05 5.73
N SER A 289 -16.23 15.31 6.13
CA SER A 289 -15.06 16.14 5.92
C SER A 289 -13.96 15.67 6.88
N ILE A 290 -12.99 14.92 6.36
CA ILE A 290 -11.84 14.46 7.13
C ILE A 290 -10.81 15.59 7.15
N GLU A 291 -10.63 16.20 8.33
CA GLU A 291 -9.61 17.22 8.55
C GLU A 291 -8.51 16.65 9.44
N LEU A 292 -7.31 16.50 8.88
CA LEU A 292 -6.14 16.03 9.62
C LEU A 292 -5.49 17.18 10.40
N GLY A 293 -5.05 16.92 11.63
CA GLY A 293 -4.24 17.88 12.37
C GLY A 293 -2.91 18.18 11.65
N PRO A 294 -2.26 19.33 11.89
CA PRO A 294 -1.08 19.77 11.13
C PRO A 294 0.08 18.76 11.10
N GLN A 295 0.28 18.02 12.19
CA GLN A 295 1.32 16.99 12.26
C GLN A 295 0.98 15.76 11.42
N ALA A 296 -0.27 15.29 11.47
CA ALA A 296 -0.75 14.18 10.65
C ALA A 296 -0.72 14.56 9.17
N ASP A 297 -1.09 15.80 8.83
CA ASP A 297 -1.04 16.29 7.45
C ASP A 297 0.39 16.33 6.88
N ARG A 298 1.37 16.84 7.66
CA ARG A 298 2.79 16.81 7.28
C ARG A 298 3.32 15.39 7.14
N THR A 299 2.92 14.50 8.03
CA THR A 299 3.31 13.08 7.99
C THR A 299 2.75 12.41 6.74
N LEU A 300 1.46 12.61 6.46
CA LEU A 300 0.79 12.09 5.27
C LEU A 300 1.50 12.56 3.99
N GLY A 301 1.76 13.87 3.88
CA GLY A 301 2.44 14.45 2.71
C GLY A 301 3.82 13.83 2.47
N CYS A 302 4.62 13.65 3.53
CA CYS A 302 5.94 13.03 3.44
C CYS A 302 5.84 11.59 2.89
N TYR A 303 5.00 10.73 3.47
CA TYR A 303 4.96 9.32 3.10
C TYR A 303 4.23 9.04 1.78
N VAL A 304 3.26 9.87 1.39
CA VAL A 304 2.65 9.77 0.05
C VAL A 304 3.65 10.18 -1.02
N GLU A 305 4.44 11.23 -0.80
CA GLU A 305 5.50 11.63 -1.73
C GLU A 305 6.61 10.57 -1.81
N ILE A 306 6.91 9.84 -0.73
CA ILE A 306 7.77 8.65 -0.80
C ILE A 306 7.15 7.59 -1.72
N LEU A 307 5.86 7.25 -1.57
CA LEU A 307 5.20 6.28 -2.47
C LEU A 307 5.26 6.71 -3.94
N LYS A 308 5.09 8.00 -4.24
CA LYS A 308 5.27 8.57 -5.59
C LYS A 308 6.69 8.32 -6.10
N LEU A 309 7.70 8.66 -5.31
CA LEU A 309 9.10 8.42 -5.65
C LEU A 309 9.38 6.92 -5.90
N LEU A 310 8.84 6.03 -5.07
CA LEU A 310 9.00 4.58 -5.25
C LEU A 310 8.39 4.10 -6.58
N SER A 311 7.27 4.70 -7.02
CA SER A 311 6.60 4.34 -8.27
C SER A 311 7.32 4.84 -9.53
N ASP A 312 8.25 5.79 -9.38
CA ASP A 312 9.06 6.30 -10.48
C ASP A 312 10.16 5.32 -10.91
N TYR A 313 10.63 4.46 -9.99
CA TYR A 313 11.66 3.46 -10.30
C TYR A 313 11.07 2.28 -11.08
N ASP A 314 11.60 2.04 -12.28
CA ASP A 314 11.10 0.99 -13.18
C ASP A 314 11.24 -0.42 -12.58
N ASP A 315 12.33 -0.75 -11.90
CA ASP A 315 12.55 -2.06 -11.29
C ASP A 315 11.70 -2.30 -10.02
N TRP A 316 11.42 -1.24 -9.25
CA TRP A 316 10.54 -1.32 -8.08
C TRP A 316 9.05 -1.36 -8.42
N ARG A 317 8.62 -0.75 -9.54
CA ARG A 317 7.21 -0.61 -9.89
C ARG A 317 6.39 -1.92 -9.82
N PRO A 318 6.85 -3.09 -10.34
CA PRO A 318 6.10 -4.34 -10.23
C PRO A 318 5.93 -4.84 -8.81
N SER A 319 6.99 -4.77 -8.01
CA SER A 319 6.95 -5.18 -6.62
C SER A 319 6.07 -4.23 -5.79
N LEU A 320 6.12 -2.92 -6.06
CA LEU A 320 5.27 -1.92 -5.42
C LEU A 320 3.79 -2.17 -5.75
N ALA A 321 3.47 -2.42 -7.02
CA ALA A 321 2.12 -2.74 -7.48
C ALA A 321 1.55 -3.98 -6.77
N SER A 322 2.39 -5.02 -6.57
CA SER A 322 2.00 -6.20 -5.79
C SER A 322 1.82 -5.91 -4.30
N LEU A 323 2.64 -5.05 -3.69
CA LEU A 323 2.55 -4.69 -2.27
C LEU A 323 1.34 -3.80 -1.96
N LEU A 324 0.81 -3.08 -2.97
CA LEU A 324 -0.41 -2.30 -2.87
C LEU A 324 -1.68 -3.10 -3.22
N GLN A 325 -1.59 -4.43 -3.16
CA GLN A 325 -2.71 -5.35 -3.33
C GLN A 325 -2.88 -6.36 -2.18
N PRO A 326 -4.10 -6.55 -1.64
CA PRO A 326 -5.29 -5.71 -1.85
C PRO A 326 -5.03 -4.28 -1.35
N ILE A 327 -5.90 -3.32 -1.68
CA ILE A 327 -5.76 -1.90 -1.27
C ILE A 327 -5.44 -1.83 0.24
N PRO A 328 -4.21 -1.44 0.63
CA PRO A 328 -3.73 -1.58 2.00
C PRO A 328 -3.91 -0.29 2.80
N PHE A 329 -5.01 0.43 2.59
CA PHE A 329 -5.28 1.71 3.22
C PHE A 329 -6.60 1.68 4.00
N PRO A 330 -6.72 2.44 5.10
CA PRO A 330 -7.98 2.53 5.84
C PRO A 330 -9.05 3.22 4.99
N LYS A 331 -10.33 2.90 5.26
CA LYS A 331 -11.46 3.48 4.51
C LYS A 331 -11.52 4.99 4.63
N GLU A 332 -11.08 5.51 5.78
CA GLU A 332 -10.95 6.92 6.12
C GLU A 332 -9.96 7.60 5.16
N ALA A 333 -8.80 7.00 4.92
CA ALA A 333 -7.84 7.52 3.94
C ALA A 333 -8.47 7.53 2.54
N LEU A 334 -9.14 6.45 2.14
CA LEU A 334 -9.78 6.34 0.83
C LEU A 334 -10.97 7.30 0.64
N ALA A 335 -11.54 7.83 1.73
CA ALA A 335 -12.57 8.87 1.70
C ALA A 335 -11.99 10.29 1.81
N HIS A 336 -10.69 10.43 2.10
CA HIS A 336 -10.03 11.72 2.19
C HIS A 336 -9.52 12.15 0.81
N GLU A 337 -10.16 13.18 0.24
CA GLU A 337 -9.90 13.69 -1.12
C GLU A 337 -8.43 14.02 -1.35
N LYS A 338 -7.77 14.71 -0.40
CA LYS A 338 -6.35 15.04 -0.53
C LYS A 338 -5.49 13.79 -0.67
N PHE A 339 -5.78 12.73 0.08
CA PHE A 339 -5.00 11.50 0.00
C PHE A 339 -5.21 10.79 -1.35
N THR A 340 -6.46 10.63 -1.79
CA THR A 340 -6.75 9.94 -3.06
C THR A 340 -6.19 10.71 -4.24
N LYS A 341 -6.32 12.04 -4.27
CA LYS A 341 -5.72 12.89 -5.28
C LYS A 341 -4.20 12.75 -5.37
N GLU A 342 -3.51 12.71 -4.24
CA GLU A 342 -2.06 12.55 -4.21
C GLU A 342 -1.65 11.12 -4.62
N LEU A 343 -2.39 10.10 -4.18
CA LEU A 343 -2.11 8.69 -4.52
C LEU A 343 -2.40 8.38 -5.99
N LYS A 344 -3.27 9.14 -6.65
CA LYS A 344 -3.60 9.03 -8.07
C LYS A 344 -2.36 8.90 -8.96
N TYR A 345 -1.31 9.67 -8.67
CA TYR A 345 -0.03 9.61 -9.39
C TYR A 345 0.57 8.19 -9.41
N VAL A 346 0.58 7.51 -8.26
CA VAL A 346 1.11 6.14 -8.15
C VAL A 346 0.29 5.17 -9.01
N ILE A 347 -1.03 5.32 -9.02
CA ILE A 347 -1.92 4.48 -9.82
C ILE A 347 -1.77 4.78 -11.31
N GLN A 348 -1.58 6.04 -11.68
CA GLN A 348 -1.26 6.45 -13.04
C GLN A 348 0.05 5.80 -13.53
N ARG A 349 1.10 5.80 -12.70
CA ARG A 349 2.35 5.08 -13.02
C ARG A 349 2.13 3.59 -13.29
N PHE A 350 1.20 2.96 -12.59
CA PHE A 350 0.85 1.56 -12.86
C PHE A 350 0.09 1.37 -14.16
N ALA A 351 -0.78 2.32 -14.53
CA ALA A 351 -1.53 2.29 -15.79
C ALA A 351 -0.65 2.59 -17.02
N GLU A 352 0.44 3.34 -16.84
CA GLU A 352 1.40 3.68 -17.89
C GLU A 352 2.53 2.65 -18.04
N ASP A 353 2.62 1.65 -17.16
CA ASP A 353 3.66 0.64 -17.24
C ASP A 353 3.48 -0.24 -18.49
N PRO A 354 4.56 -0.73 -19.14
CA PRO A 354 4.41 -1.65 -20.26
C PRO A 354 4.17 -3.11 -19.82
N ARG A 355 4.43 -3.47 -18.56
CA ARG A 355 4.43 -4.85 -18.08
C ARG A 355 3.04 -5.28 -17.62
N GLN A 356 2.63 -6.39 -18.20
CA GLN A 356 1.40 -7.11 -17.91
C GLN A 356 1.17 -7.45 -16.42
N GLU A 357 2.23 -7.78 -15.69
CA GLU A 357 2.14 -8.11 -14.26
C GLU A 357 1.74 -6.89 -13.40
N VAL A 358 2.10 -5.67 -13.82
CA VAL A 358 1.76 -4.43 -13.12
C VAL A 358 0.27 -4.14 -13.25
N HIS A 359 -0.33 -4.33 -14.44
CA HIS A 359 -1.74 -3.98 -14.67
C HIS A 359 -2.72 -4.84 -13.87
N SER A 360 -2.29 -6.04 -13.47
CA SER A 360 -3.08 -6.88 -12.57
C SER A 360 -3.37 -6.18 -11.24
N CYS A 361 -2.53 -5.22 -10.85
CA CYS A 361 -2.71 -4.45 -9.63
C CYS A 361 -3.97 -3.57 -9.66
N LEU A 362 -4.35 -3.09 -10.86
CA LEU A 362 -5.45 -2.15 -11.05
C LEU A 362 -6.80 -2.81 -10.75
N LEU A 363 -6.92 -4.11 -11.02
CA LEU A 363 -8.15 -4.87 -10.77
C LEU A 363 -8.27 -5.31 -9.32
N SER A 364 -9.47 -5.74 -8.92
CA SER A 364 -9.68 -6.32 -7.59
C SER A 364 -9.10 -7.73 -7.48
N VAL A 365 -8.48 -8.02 -6.33
CA VAL A 365 -7.92 -9.35 -6.03
C VAL A 365 -9.02 -10.38 -5.72
N ARG A 366 -10.19 -9.92 -5.24
CA ARG A 366 -11.31 -10.77 -4.81
C ARG A 366 -12.61 -10.26 -5.42
N ALA A 367 -13.47 -11.19 -5.83
CA ALA A 367 -14.82 -10.88 -6.29
C ALA A 367 -15.58 -10.12 -5.19
N GLY A 368 -16.29 -9.06 -5.57
CA GLY A 368 -17.10 -8.24 -4.66
C GLY A 368 -16.33 -7.26 -3.78
N LYS A 369 -15.00 -7.12 -3.93
CA LYS A 369 -14.24 -6.02 -3.34
C LYS A 369 -13.79 -5.04 -4.42
N ASP A 370 -13.80 -3.76 -4.08
CA ASP A 370 -13.30 -2.72 -4.96
C ASP A 370 -11.77 -2.78 -5.06
N GLY A 371 -11.26 -2.68 -6.29
CA GLY A 371 -9.86 -2.43 -6.60
C GLY A 371 -9.64 -0.98 -7.03
N TRP A 372 -8.41 -0.64 -7.43
CA TRP A 372 -8.06 0.71 -7.88
C TRP A 372 -8.91 1.18 -9.06
N PHE A 373 -9.22 0.25 -9.97
CA PHE A 373 -10.10 0.48 -11.12
C PHE A 373 -11.51 0.94 -10.72
N GLN A 374 -12.10 0.34 -9.68
CA GLN A 374 -13.42 0.75 -9.18
C GLN A 374 -13.35 2.09 -8.44
N LEU A 375 -12.29 2.31 -7.66
CA LEU A 375 -12.14 3.48 -6.82
C LEU A 375 -12.05 4.79 -7.63
N TYR A 376 -11.28 4.76 -8.73
CA TYR A 376 -11.06 5.91 -9.63
C TYR A 376 -12.02 5.93 -10.84
N SER A 377 -13.01 5.04 -10.89
CA SER A 377 -14.04 5.12 -11.94
C SER A 377 -14.96 6.34 -11.73
N PRO A 378 -15.54 6.93 -12.78
CA PRO A 378 -16.56 7.98 -12.63
C PRO A 378 -17.65 7.61 -11.61
N GLY A 379 -17.91 8.50 -10.66
CA GLY A 379 -18.81 8.27 -9.52
C GLY A 379 -18.17 7.51 -8.34
N GLY A 380 -16.92 7.07 -8.46
CA GLY A 380 -16.11 6.51 -7.38
C GLY A 380 -15.53 7.60 -6.47
N VAL A 381 -15.24 7.23 -5.22
CA VAL A 381 -14.81 8.18 -4.16
C VAL A 381 -13.46 8.84 -4.41
N ALA A 382 -12.64 8.29 -5.32
CA ALA A 382 -11.31 8.83 -5.65
C ALA A 382 -11.25 9.48 -7.04
N CYS A 383 -12.36 9.52 -7.77
CA CYS A 383 -12.40 10.09 -9.12
C CYS A 383 -12.52 11.63 -9.04
N ASP A 384 -11.39 12.33 -9.12
CA ASP A 384 -11.30 13.79 -9.08
C ASP A 384 -11.05 14.44 -10.46
N ASP A 385 -10.95 13.63 -11.51
CA ASP A 385 -10.41 14.02 -12.82
C ASP A 385 -11.34 13.74 -14.00
N ASP A 386 -12.65 13.77 -13.72
CA ASP A 386 -13.66 13.50 -14.73
C ASP A 386 -13.55 12.14 -15.43
N GLY A 387 -12.76 11.20 -14.89
CA GLY A 387 -12.56 9.85 -15.39
C GLY A 387 -11.39 9.67 -16.34
N GLU A 388 -10.45 10.62 -16.43
CA GLU A 388 -9.25 10.51 -17.26
C GLU A 388 -8.38 9.30 -16.89
N LEU A 389 -8.04 9.14 -15.61
CA LEU A 389 -7.26 7.99 -15.15
C LEU A 389 -8.01 6.68 -15.40
N PHE A 390 -9.32 6.65 -15.19
CA PHE A 390 -10.15 5.48 -15.52
C PHE A 390 -10.05 5.12 -17.01
N ALA A 391 -10.09 6.10 -17.91
CA ALA A 391 -9.92 5.86 -19.33
C ALA A 391 -8.55 5.28 -19.67
N SER A 392 -7.48 5.81 -19.07
CA SER A 392 -6.13 5.27 -19.21
C SER A 392 -6.04 3.81 -18.72
N MET A 393 -6.63 3.51 -17.55
CA MET A 393 -6.70 2.15 -17.03
C MET A 393 -7.47 1.21 -17.96
N VAL A 394 -8.62 1.62 -18.52
CA VAL A 394 -9.36 0.80 -19.50
C VAL A 394 -8.54 0.55 -20.75
N HIS A 395 -7.87 1.57 -21.29
CA HIS A 395 -7.03 1.44 -22.47
C HIS A 395 -5.94 0.38 -22.28
N ILE A 396 -5.18 0.48 -21.16
CA ILE A 396 -4.09 -0.44 -20.91
C ILE A 396 -4.58 -1.86 -20.58
N LEU A 397 -5.66 -2.02 -19.81
CA LEU A 397 -6.23 -3.32 -19.46
C LEU A 397 -6.75 -4.07 -20.70
N MET A 398 -7.26 -3.32 -21.68
CA MET A 398 -7.68 -3.85 -22.97
C MET A 398 -6.52 -4.33 -23.83
N GLY A 399 -5.41 -3.60 -23.85
CA GLY A 399 -4.23 -3.95 -24.65
C GLY A 399 -3.34 -5.03 -24.02
N SER A 400 -3.34 -5.14 -22.70
CA SER A 400 -2.27 -5.85 -22.00
C SER A 400 -2.53 -7.30 -21.65
N CYS A 401 -3.73 -7.73 -21.21
CA CYS A 401 -3.75 -8.99 -20.46
C CYS A 401 -5.04 -9.79 -20.40
N TYR A 402 -6.20 -9.18 -20.61
CA TYR A 402 -7.44 -9.88 -20.36
C TYR A 402 -7.93 -10.58 -21.62
N LYS A 403 -8.53 -11.77 -21.47
CA LYS A 403 -9.41 -12.34 -22.50
C LYS A 403 -10.39 -11.21 -22.82
N THR A 404 -10.17 -10.49 -23.93
CA THR A 404 -10.78 -9.19 -24.20
C THR A 404 -12.30 -9.25 -23.97
N LYS A 405 -12.92 -10.36 -24.38
CA LYS A 405 -14.31 -10.68 -24.11
C LYS A 405 -14.71 -10.73 -22.62
N LYS A 406 -13.94 -11.38 -21.75
CA LYS A 406 -14.25 -11.49 -20.30
C LYS A 406 -14.15 -10.13 -19.61
N PHE A 407 -13.16 -9.32 -19.96
CA PHE A 407 -13.04 -7.98 -19.41
C PHE A 407 -14.15 -7.07 -19.93
N LEU A 408 -14.47 -7.10 -21.23
CA LEU A 408 -15.60 -6.36 -21.79
C LEU A 408 -16.93 -6.77 -21.15
N LEU A 409 -17.17 -8.06 -20.88
CA LEU A 409 -18.35 -8.51 -20.13
C LEU A 409 -18.40 -7.89 -18.73
N SER A 410 -17.28 -7.96 -17.98
CA SER A 410 -17.21 -7.37 -16.64
C SER A 410 -17.41 -5.85 -16.64
N LEU A 411 -16.86 -5.16 -17.65
CA LEU A 411 -17.01 -3.72 -17.85
C LEU A 411 -18.46 -3.35 -18.20
N ALA A 412 -19.09 -4.12 -19.09
CA ALA A 412 -20.50 -3.97 -19.45
C ALA A 412 -21.43 -4.17 -18.25
N GLU A 413 -21.18 -5.19 -17.42
CA GLU A 413 -22.02 -5.49 -16.27
C GLU A 413 -21.92 -4.44 -15.16
N ASN A 414 -20.72 -3.94 -14.88
CA ASN A 414 -20.48 -3.15 -13.66
C ASN A 414 -20.16 -1.68 -13.90
N LYS A 415 -19.78 -1.30 -15.13
CA LYS A 415 -19.19 0.02 -15.44
C LYS A 415 -19.60 0.54 -16.82
N LEU A 416 -20.72 0.09 -17.38
CA LEU A 416 -21.23 0.60 -18.66
C LEU A 416 -21.58 2.10 -18.59
N GLY A 417 -22.25 2.54 -17.51
CA GLY A 417 -22.62 3.94 -17.30
C GLY A 417 -21.41 4.89 -17.38
N PRO A 418 -20.33 4.65 -16.60
CA PRO A 418 -19.08 5.40 -16.72
C PRO A 418 -18.46 5.41 -18.13
N CYS A 419 -18.51 4.29 -18.86
CA CYS A 419 -18.00 4.22 -20.24
C CYS A 419 -18.83 5.12 -21.18
N MET A 420 -20.16 5.08 -21.05
CA MET A 420 -21.06 5.92 -21.84
C MET A 420 -20.88 7.40 -21.52
N LEU A 421 -20.79 7.76 -20.23
CA LEU A 421 -20.55 9.14 -19.79
C LEU A 421 -19.27 9.72 -20.40
N LEU A 422 -18.18 8.96 -20.36
CA LEU A 422 -16.91 9.40 -20.95
C LEU A 422 -16.95 9.45 -22.48
N ALA A 423 -17.68 8.54 -23.13
CA ALA A 423 -17.88 8.60 -24.58
C ALA A 423 -18.67 9.86 -24.98
N LEU A 424 -19.70 10.25 -24.23
CA LEU A 424 -20.44 11.51 -24.44
C LEU A 424 -19.54 12.74 -24.29
N ARG A 425 -18.56 12.67 -23.37
CA ARG A 425 -17.52 13.70 -23.19
C ARG A 425 -16.45 13.69 -24.29
N GLY A 426 -16.56 12.79 -25.27
CA GLY A 426 -15.64 12.70 -26.41
C GLY A 426 -14.38 11.87 -26.17
N ASN A 427 -14.32 11.07 -25.10
CA ASN A 427 -13.18 10.20 -24.86
C ASN A 427 -13.09 9.08 -25.92
N GLN A 428 -12.06 9.11 -26.75
CA GLN A 428 -11.90 8.19 -27.88
C GLN A 428 -11.78 6.72 -27.44
N THR A 429 -11.05 6.43 -26.36
CA THR A 429 -10.93 5.06 -25.84
C THR A 429 -12.29 4.48 -25.51
N MET A 430 -13.17 5.26 -24.88
CA MET A 430 -14.49 4.77 -24.49
C MET A 430 -15.41 4.56 -25.69
N VAL A 431 -15.33 5.44 -26.69
CA VAL A 431 -16.01 5.25 -27.99
C VAL A 431 -15.56 3.93 -28.64
N GLU A 432 -14.26 3.66 -28.72
CA GLU A 432 -13.71 2.41 -29.23
C GLU A 432 -14.24 1.19 -28.46
N ILE A 433 -14.29 1.27 -27.14
CA ILE A 433 -14.76 0.19 -26.27
C ILE A 433 -16.24 -0.10 -26.48
N LEU A 434 -17.08 0.92 -26.56
CA LEU A 434 -18.49 0.77 -26.86
C LEU A 434 -18.73 0.16 -28.24
N CYS A 435 -17.96 0.58 -29.25
CA CYS A 435 -17.98 -0.05 -30.57
C CYS A 435 -17.58 -1.54 -30.51
N LEU A 436 -16.54 -1.89 -29.74
CA LEU A 436 -16.12 -3.29 -29.55
C LEU A 436 -17.20 -4.12 -28.83
N MET A 437 -17.89 -3.54 -27.83
CA MET A 437 -18.99 -4.22 -27.15
C MET A 437 -20.14 -4.58 -28.12
N LEU A 438 -20.45 -3.69 -29.05
CA LEU A 438 -21.43 -3.94 -30.12
C LEU A 438 -20.89 -4.95 -31.15
N GLU A 439 -19.64 -4.81 -31.59
CA GLU A 439 -19.01 -5.68 -32.59
C GLU A 439 -18.98 -7.15 -32.13
N TYR A 440 -18.65 -7.39 -30.87
CA TYR A 440 -18.55 -8.73 -30.30
C TYR A 440 -19.86 -9.26 -29.69
N ASN A 441 -20.96 -8.51 -29.79
CA ASN A 441 -22.24 -8.83 -29.16
C ASN A 441 -22.04 -9.18 -27.67
N ILE A 442 -21.37 -8.29 -26.92
CA ILE A 442 -21.18 -8.41 -25.47
C ILE A 442 -22.48 -8.14 -24.72
N ILE A 443 -23.28 -7.21 -25.24
CA ILE A 443 -24.58 -6.82 -24.71
C ILE A 443 -25.66 -7.57 -25.48
N ASP A 444 -26.44 -8.42 -24.80
CA ASP A 444 -27.55 -9.15 -25.42
C ASP A 444 -28.88 -8.38 -25.38
N ASN A 445 -28.99 -7.36 -24.51
CA ASN A 445 -30.19 -6.55 -24.38
C ASN A 445 -30.25 -5.47 -25.48
N ASN A 446 -31.27 -5.55 -26.35
CA ASN A 446 -31.49 -4.62 -27.45
C ASN A 446 -31.65 -3.16 -26.98
N ASP A 447 -32.32 -2.91 -25.86
CA ASP A 447 -32.53 -1.54 -25.37
C ASP A 447 -31.20 -0.91 -24.95
N THR A 448 -30.36 -1.68 -24.27
CA THR A 448 -29.01 -1.26 -23.89
C THR A 448 -28.12 -1.05 -25.11
N GLN A 449 -28.24 -1.90 -26.14
CA GLN A 449 -27.53 -1.69 -27.41
C GLN A 449 -27.95 -0.37 -28.08
N LEU A 450 -29.25 -0.09 -28.15
CA LEU A 450 -29.77 1.18 -28.70
C LEU A 450 -29.28 2.39 -27.90
N GLN A 451 -29.19 2.26 -26.58
CA GLN A 451 -28.65 3.32 -25.71
C GLN A 451 -27.17 3.61 -26.02
N ILE A 452 -26.37 2.55 -26.23
CA ILE A 452 -24.97 2.68 -26.64
C ILE A 452 -24.86 3.33 -28.03
N ILE A 453 -25.70 2.92 -28.99
CA ILE A 453 -25.73 3.48 -30.34
C ILE A 453 -26.05 4.98 -30.28
N SER A 454 -27.11 5.36 -29.57
CA SER A 454 -27.48 6.77 -29.36
C SER A 454 -26.35 7.59 -28.73
N THR A 455 -25.65 7.00 -27.76
CA THR A 455 -24.45 7.61 -27.14
C THR A 455 -23.35 7.85 -28.17
N LEU A 456 -23.05 6.86 -29.02
CA LEU A 456 -22.03 6.99 -30.07
C LEU A 456 -22.41 8.05 -31.10
N GLU A 457 -23.67 8.06 -31.55
CA GLU A 457 -24.17 9.00 -32.55
C GLU A 457 -24.22 10.46 -32.06
N SER A 458 -24.29 10.68 -30.76
CA SER A 458 -24.27 12.02 -30.15
C SER A 458 -22.94 12.76 -30.31
N THR A 459 -21.84 12.06 -30.63
CA THR A 459 -20.52 12.67 -30.82
C THR A 459 -20.02 12.48 -32.25
N GLY A 460 -19.30 13.47 -32.80
CA GLY A 460 -18.77 13.38 -34.17
C GLY A 460 -17.72 12.27 -34.35
N VAL A 461 -16.96 11.94 -33.30
CA VAL A 461 -16.03 10.80 -33.32
C VAL A 461 -16.80 9.48 -33.24
N GLY A 462 -17.74 9.36 -32.30
CA GLY A 462 -18.54 8.15 -32.13
C GLY A 462 -19.38 7.80 -33.35
N LYS A 463 -20.03 8.78 -33.99
CA LYS A 463 -20.79 8.58 -35.22
C LYS A 463 -19.93 7.98 -36.34
N ARG A 464 -18.75 8.57 -36.60
CA ARG A 464 -17.82 8.06 -37.63
C ARG A 464 -17.36 6.63 -37.33
N MET A 465 -17.02 6.34 -36.08
CA MET A 465 -16.57 5.00 -35.69
C MET A 465 -17.70 3.96 -35.74
N TYR A 466 -18.92 4.34 -35.38
CA TYR A 466 -20.09 3.50 -35.48
C TYR A 466 -20.48 3.22 -36.95
N GLU A 467 -20.41 4.21 -37.84
CA GLU A 467 -20.60 4.03 -39.27
C GLU A 467 -19.60 3.01 -39.85
N GLN A 468 -18.31 3.14 -39.49
CA GLN A 468 -17.27 2.17 -39.88
C GLN A 468 -17.55 0.76 -39.33
N LEU A 469 -18.07 0.64 -38.11
CA LEU A 469 -18.49 -0.65 -37.56
C LEU A 469 -19.64 -1.26 -38.37
N CYS A 470 -20.67 -0.46 -38.70
CA CYS A 470 -21.81 -0.90 -39.50
C CYS A 470 -21.39 -1.37 -40.90
N ASP A 471 -20.46 -0.66 -41.54
CA ASP A 471 -19.91 -1.07 -42.84
C ASP A 471 -19.15 -2.39 -42.75
N ARG A 472 -18.28 -2.56 -41.75
CA ARG A 472 -17.58 -3.84 -41.49
C ARG A 472 -18.56 -4.99 -41.23
N GLN A 473 -19.63 -4.77 -40.47
CA GLN A 473 -20.66 -5.78 -40.23
C GLN A 473 -21.43 -6.14 -41.51
N ARG A 474 -21.68 -5.17 -42.40
CA ARG A 474 -22.32 -5.40 -43.71
C ARG A 474 -21.42 -6.25 -44.61
N GLU A 475 -20.14 -5.91 -44.71
CA GLU A 475 -19.14 -6.67 -45.47
C GLU A 475 -19.03 -8.11 -44.97
N LEU A 476 -19.00 -8.31 -43.64
CA LEU A 476 -18.96 -9.65 -43.05
C LEU A 476 -20.20 -10.47 -43.40
N LYS A 477 -21.40 -9.88 -43.33
CA LYS A 477 -22.66 -10.55 -43.74
C LYS A 477 -22.63 -10.92 -45.23
N GLU A 478 -22.06 -10.07 -46.09
CA GLU A 478 -21.92 -10.37 -47.51
C GLU A 478 -20.91 -11.51 -47.77
N LEU A 479 -19.79 -11.54 -47.04
CA LEU A 479 -18.81 -12.62 -47.07
C LEU A 479 -19.42 -13.95 -46.62
N GLN A 480 -20.23 -13.95 -45.56
CA GLN A 480 -20.95 -15.13 -45.08
C GLN A 480 -21.94 -15.65 -46.12
N ARG A 481 -22.68 -14.76 -46.81
CA ARG A 481 -23.57 -15.13 -47.91
C ARG A 481 -22.83 -15.81 -49.07
N LYS A 482 -21.55 -15.47 -49.27
CA LYS A 482 -20.67 -16.07 -50.29
C LYS A 482 -19.93 -17.32 -49.81
N GLY A 483 -20.29 -17.88 -48.64
CA GLY A 483 -19.68 -19.09 -48.09
C GLY A 483 -18.41 -18.85 -47.26
N GLY A 484 -18.14 -17.62 -46.85
CA GLY A 484 -17.03 -17.27 -45.95
C GLY A 484 -17.27 -17.66 -44.47
N PRO A 485 -16.23 -17.63 -43.63
CA PRO A 485 -16.33 -18.02 -42.22
C PRO A 485 -17.35 -17.17 -41.44
N THR A 486 -18.14 -17.84 -40.62
CA THR A 486 -19.32 -17.29 -39.90
C THR A 486 -19.00 -16.49 -38.65
N ARG A 487 -17.74 -16.50 -38.16
CA ARG A 487 -17.31 -15.70 -36.99
C ARG A 487 -15.88 -15.22 -37.14
N LEU A 488 -15.66 -13.92 -36.93
CA LEU A 488 -14.35 -13.38 -36.56
C LEU A 488 -14.09 -13.76 -35.10
N THR A 489 -13.45 -14.91 -34.87
CA THR A 489 -12.93 -15.26 -33.55
C THR A 489 -11.64 -14.49 -33.29
N LEU A 490 -11.56 -13.78 -32.17
CA LEU A 490 -10.35 -13.11 -31.71
C LEU A 490 -9.15 -14.08 -31.71
N PRO A 491 -7.99 -13.73 -32.30
CA PRO A 491 -6.74 -14.41 -32.02
C PRO A 491 -6.39 -14.22 -30.54
N SER A 492 -5.99 -15.29 -29.87
CA SER A 492 -5.60 -15.31 -28.44
C SER A 492 -4.37 -14.47 -28.10
N LYS A 493 -3.66 -13.93 -29.11
CA LYS A 493 -2.55 -12.98 -28.98
C LYS A 493 -2.69 -11.92 -30.07
N SER A 494 -3.42 -10.84 -29.78
CA SER A 494 -3.44 -9.66 -30.65
C SER A 494 -2.55 -8.61 -30.01
N THR A 495 -1.25 -8.64 -30.34
CA THR A 495 -0.33 -7.56 -29.97
C THR A 495 -0.73 -6.29 -30.73
N VAL A 496 -0.53 -5.14 -30.09
CA VAL A 496 -0.92 -3.75 -30.44
C VAL A 496 -0.61 -3.29 -31.88
N SER A 497 0.08 -4.08 -32.72
CA SER A 497 0.30 -3.75 -34.14
C SER A 497 -0.99 -3.68 -34.97
N TRP A 498 -2.12 -4.23 -34.49
CA TRP A 498 -3.42 -4.12 -35.16
C TRP A 498 -4.03 -2.71 -35.06
N LEU A 499 -3.74 -1.95 -34.00
CA LEU A 499 -4.32 -0.62 -33.76
C LEU A 499 -3.79 0.46 -34.72
N GLN A 500 -2.57 0.30 -35.26
CA GLN A 500 -2.02 1.22 -36.25
C GLN A 500 -2.38 0.86 -37.70
N SER A 501 -2.69 -0.41 -38.01
CA SER A 501 -3.04 -0.82 -39.37
C SER A 501 -4.50 -0.56 -39.77
N SER A 502 -5.39 -0.24 -38.83
CA SER A 502 -6.79 0.13 -39.12
C SER A 502 -6.98 1.60 -39.49
N VAL A 503 -5.92 2.42 -39.40
CA VAL A 503 -5.93 3.85 -39.78
C VAL A 503 -4.97 4.06 -40.95
N GLY A 504 -5.40 3.66 -42.15
CA GLY A 504 -4.69 3.95 -43.39
C GLY A 504 -5.68 4.08 -44.56
N PRO A 505 -5.72 5.21 -45.29
CA PRO A 505 -6.65 5.38 -46.38
C PRO A 505 -6.10 4.70 -47.64
N GLY A 506 -6.86 3.72 -48.14
CA GLY A 506 -6.81 3.29 -49.55
C GLY A 506 -5.69 2.31 -49.93
N GLY A 507 -6.10 1.21 -50.56
CA GLY A 507 -5.22 0.39 -51.37
C GLY A 507 -5.51 -1.11 -51.23
N GLY A 508 -6.44 -1.60 -52.05
CA GLY A 508 -6.65 -3.04 -52.18
C GLY A 508 -5.34 -3.76 -52.48
N LYS A 509 -4.94 -4.68 -51.60
CA LYS A 509 -3.93 -5.70 -51.91
C LYS A 509 -4.41 -7.04 -51.39
N LYS A 510 -4.51 -7.96 -52.36
CA LYS A 510 -4.70 -9.40 -52.20
C LYS A 510 -3.89 -9.91 -51.02
N VAL A 511 -4.53 -10.70 -50.16
CA VAL A 511 -3.85 -11.61 -49.24
C VAL A 511 -3.12 -12.64 -50.08
N VAL A 512 -1.86 -12.36 -50.41
CA VAL A 512 -0.91 -13.35 -50.87
C VAL A 512 -0.39 -14.05 -49.62
N ARG A 513 -0.51 -15.38 -49.59
CA ARG A 513 0.06 -16.25 -48.54
C ARG A 513 1.50 -15.85 -48.24
N PRO A 514 1.94 -15.86 -46.97
CA PRO A 514 3.36 -15.74 -46.69
C PRO A 514 4.09 -16.97 -47.29
N PRO A 515 5.21 -16.77 -48.00
CA PRO A 515 6.02 -17.88 -48.49
C PRO A 515 6.70 -18.56 -47.31
N HIS A 516 6.79 -19.89 -47.40
CA HIS A 516 7.70 -20.71 -46.62
C HIS A 516 9.11 -20.10 -46.65
N TRP A 517 9.67 -19.76 -45.49
CA TRP A 517 11.12 -19.75 -45.34
C TRP A 517 11.58 -21.16 -45.03
N GLY A 518 11.91 -21.88 -46.10
CA GLY A 518 12.89 -22.95 -46.06
C GLY A 518 14.25 -22.36 -45.75
N ALA A 519 14.89 -22.90 -44.72
CA ALA A 519 16.30 -22.74 -44.48
C ALA A 519 17.09 -23.38 -45.64
N ALA A 520 18.03 -22.63 -46.22
CA ALA A 520 19.08 -23.18 -47.06
C ALA A 520 20.37 -23.29 -46.23
N ALA A 521 21.01 -24.45 -46.40
CA ALA A 521 22.07 -25.00 -45.59
C ALA A 521 23.44 -24.35 -45.79
N SER A 522 24.24 -24.41 -44.73
CA SER A 522 25.71 -24.55 -44.68
C SER A 522 26.01 -24.94 -43.22
N GLY A 523 26.63 -26.04 -42.79
CA GLY A 523 27.17 -27.27 -43.34
C GLY A 523 27.85 -27.99 -42.16
N GLY A 524 27.67 -29.31 -42.04
CA GLY A 524 28.26 -30.19 -41.00
C GLY A 524 27.46 -30.21 -39.68
N GLY A 525 27.12 -31.33 -39.06
CA GLY A 525 27.46 -32.74 -39.22
C GLY A 525 26.97 -33.45 -37.94
N GLU A 526 26.64 -34.73 -38.09
CA GLU A 526 26.35 -35.73 -37.05
C GLU A 526 24.95 -35.85 -36.42
N GLN A 527 24.60 -37.13 -36.28
CA GLN A 527 23.31 -37.77 -36.05
C GLN A 527 22.96 -37.79 -34.55
N ASP A 528 21.68 -37.79 -34.18
CA ASP A 528 21.06 -38.96 -33.52
C ASP A 528 19.58 -38.76 -33.13
N ASN A 529 18.91 -39.91 -33.01
CA ASN A 529 17.47 -40.16 -33.14
C ASN A 529 16.54 -39.71 -31.99
N VAL A 530 15.35 -39.24 -32.42
CA VAL A 530 13.95 -39.48 -31.98
C VAL A 530 13.77 -40.55 -30.87
N VAL A 531 12.94 -40.39 -29.82
CA VAL A 531 11.47 -40.60 -29.80
C VAL A 531 10.83 -40.05 -28.51
N LEU A 532 9.66 -39.42 -28.67
CA LEU A 532 8.68 -39.00 -27.65
C LEU A 532 7.72 -40.16 -27.30
N ASP A 533 7.54 -40.45 -26.02
CA ASP A 533 6.48 -41.34 -25.51
C ASP A 533 5.20 -40.56 -25.17
N ARG A 534 4.05 -41.11 -25.59
CA ARG A 534 2.69 -40.76 -25.12
C ARG A 534 2.19 -41.86 -24.15
N PRO A 535 1.42 -41.53 -23.11
CA PRO A 535 0.87 -42.53 -22.20
C PRO A 535 -0.49 -43.07 -22.69
N ALA A 536 -0.68 -44.38 -22.54
CA ALA A 536 -1.95 -45.08 -22.74
C ALA A 536 -2.49 -45.61 -21.40
N PHE A 537 -3.78 -45.41 -21.17
CA PHE A 537 -4.58 -46.02 -20.09
C PHE A 537 -4.68 -47.55 -20.28
N PRO A 538 -4.74 -48.36 -19.19
CA PRO A 538 -5.24 -49.72 -19.27
C PRO A 538 -6.61 -49.89 -18.60
N GLY A 539 -7.53 -50.52 -19.33
CA GLY A 539 -8.69 -51.21 -18.79
C GLY A 539 -8.30 -52.59 -18.24
N GLY A 540 -9.00 -53.06 -17.21
CA GLY A 540 -8.69 -54.30 -16.51
C GLY A 540 -9.26 -55.56 -17.13
N ASN A 541 -8.77 -56.73 -16.68
CA ASN A 541 -9.58 -57.79 -16.03
C ASN A 541 -8.68 -58.94 -15.53
N ARG A 542 -8.98 -59.39 -14.31
CA ARG A 542 -8.94 -60.78 -13.78
C ARG A 542 -7.68 -61.65 -13.85
N GLY A 543 -7.34 -62.19 -12.68
CA GLY A 543 -7.03 -63.62 -12.52
C GLY A 543 -6.07 -63.93 -11.37
N ALA A 544 -6.61 -64.63 -10.35
CA ALA A 544 -5.99 -65.54 -9.36
C ALA A 544 -4.45 -65.67 -9.33
N GLY A 545 -3.75 -65.75 -8.20
CA GLY A 545 -4.09 -66.26 -6.87
C GLY A 545 -2.83 -66.95 -6.31
N ASN A 546 -2.77 -67.05 -4.98
CA ASN A 546 -1.89 -67.90 -4.16
C ASN A 546 -0.40 -67.55 -3.92
N GLN A 547 -0.14 -67.40 -2.62
CA GLN A 547 0.87 -68.10 -1.79
C GLN A 547 2.29 -67.54 -1.62
N THR A 548 2.54 -67.21 -0.35
CA THR A 548 3.70 -67.52 0.51
C THR A 548 5.03 -66.80 0.25
N GLY A 549 5.53 -66.17 1.32
CA GLY A 549 6.86 -65.58 1.44
C GLY A 549 6.85 -64.48 2.48
#